data_AF-A0A924HJW1-F1
#
_entry.id   AF-A0A924HJW1-F1
#
_cell.length_a   1.000
_cell.length_b   1.000
_cell.length_c   1.000
_cell.angle_alpha   90.00
_cell.angle_beta   90.00
_cell.angle_gamma   90.00
#
_symmetry.space_group_name_H-M   'P 1'
#
loop_
_entity.id
_entity.type
_entity.pdbx_description
1 polymer ?
#
loop_
_entity_poly.entity_id
_entity_poly.type
_entity_poly.pdbx_seq_one_letter_code
_entity_poly.pdbx_strand_id
1 'polypeptide(L)'
;MKRLNLLLTLILAVLTLFTVHVNGQTKKGIAKTEKIFINKIGEIHDHGWNKLGYITKGNIIKNNQGKTIYFIDGNVNVIGSKGNNLWKAQKKMATITI
;
A
#
# COMPACT_ATOMS: atom_id res chain seq x y z
N MET A 1 42.58 7.77 -46.43
CA MET A 1 41.15 7.84 -46.02
C MET A 1 40.41 6.50 -46.07
N LYS A 2 40.66 5.60 -47.04
CA LYS A 2 39.90 4.33 -47.16
C LYS A 2 40.08 3.34 -45.99
N ARG A 3 41.28 3.24 -45.39
CA ARG A 3 41.57 2.32 -44.26
C ARG A 3 40.99 2.79 -42.92
N LEU A 4 40.83 4.11 -42.73
CA LEU A 4 40.23 4.69 -41.52
C LEU A 4 38.71 4.50 -41.51
N ASN A 5 38.04 4.68 -42.65
CA ASN A 5 36.62 4.36 -42.78
C ASN A 5 36.34 2.87 -42.54
N LEU A 6 37.24 1.99 -42.95
CA LEU A 6 37.09 0.54 -42.80
C LEU A 6 37.18 0.08 -41.34
N LEU A 7 38.06 0.73 -40.56
CA LEU A 7 38.16 0.51 -39.11
C LEU A 7 36.95 1.08 -38.37
N LEU A 8 36.46 2.26 -38.77
CA LEU A 8 35.29 2.89 -38.16
C LEU A 8 34.00 2.08 -38.41
N THR A 9 33.83 1.53 -39.62
CA THR A 9 32.69 0.66 -39.93
C THR A 9 32.76 -0.68 -39.21
N LEU A 10 33.95 -1.24 -39.00
CA LEU A 10 34.11 -2.48 -38.24
C LEU A 10 33.74 -2.31 -36.77
N ILE A 11 34.12 -1.20 -36.15
CA ILE A 11 33.77 -0.88 -34.76
C ILE A 11 32.24 -0.71 -34.63
N LEU A 12 31.61 0.02 -35.55
CA LEU A 12 30.16 0.25 -35.50
C LEU A 12 29.34 -1.03 -35.66
N ALA A 13 29.84 -2.01 -36.42
CA ALA A 13 29.20 -3.32 -36.60
C ALA A 13 29.27 -4.20 -35.34
N VAL A 14 30.26 -4.02 -34.47
CA VAL A 14 30.39 -4.80 -33.22
C VAL A 14 29.44 -4.27 -32.13
N LEU A 15 29.15 -2.97 -32.12
CA LEU A 15 28.27 -2.36 -31.11
C LEU A 15 26.79 -2.76 -31.25
N THR A 16 26.33 -3.18 -32.43
CA THR A 16 24.92 -3.53 -32.65
C THR A 16 24.51 -4.90 -32.10
N LEU A 17 25.48 -5.72 -31.66
CA LEU A 17 25.24 -7.06 -31.11
C LEU A 17 24.75 -7.07 -29.65
N PHE A 18 24.76 -5.93 -28.95
CA PHE A 18 24.43 -5.86 -27.52
C PHE A 18 23.03 -5.30 -27.21
N THR A 19 22.03 -5.55 -28.06
CA THR A 19 20.64 -5.18 -27.75
C THR A 19 20.01 -6.23 -26.84
N VAL A 20 20.12 -6.01 -25.52
CA VAL A 20 19.43 -6.84 -24.52
C VAL A 20 17.93 -6.54 -24.60
N HIS A 21 17.16 -7.47 -25.13
CA HIS A 21 15.69 -7.38 -25.15
C HIS A 21 15.16 -7.69 -23.75
N VAL A 22 14.95 -6.66 -22.93
CA VAL A 22 14.26 -6.81 -21.64
C VAL A 22 12.76 -6.89 -21.91
N ASN A 23 12.25 -8.09 -22.13
CA ASN A 23 10.81 -8.33 -22.19
C ASN A 23 10.28 -8.39 -20.75
N GLY A 24 9.87 -7.24 -20.22
CA GLY A 24 9.32 -7.12 -18.88
C GLY A 24 8.00 -7.88 -18.77
N GLN A 25 8.05 -9.15 -18.36
CA GLN A 25 6.87 -9.87 -17.91
C GLN A 25 6.36 -9.21 -16.63
N THR A 26 5.39 -8.31 -16.76
CA THR A 26 4.59 -7.87 -15.63
C THR A 26 3.77 -9.07 -15.17
N LYS A 27 4.32 -9.84 -14.22
CA LYS A 27 3.52 -10.77 -13.44
C LYS A 27 2.35 -9.96 -12.90
N LYS A 28 1.13 -10.31 -13.30
CA LYS A 28 -0.10 -9.74 -12.76
C LYS A 28 -0.04 -9.98 -11.26
N GLY A 29 0.41 -8.96 -10.52
CA GLY A 29 0.63 -9.05 -9.09
C GLY A 29 -0.67 -9.47 -8.47
N ILE A 30 -0.66 -10.62 -7.78
CA ILE A 30 -1.68 -10.97 -6.79
C ILE A 30 -1.91 -9.68 -6.01
N ALA A 31 -3.13 -9.14 -6.06
CA ALA A 31 -3.48 -7.89 -5.39
C ALA A 31 -2.90 -7.96 -3.98
N LYS A 32 -1.82 -7.20 -3.73
CA LYS A 32 -1.15 -7.21 -2.43
C LYS A 32 -2.25 -6.88 -1.45
N THR A 33 -2.58 -7.82 -0.55
CA THR A 33 -3.54 -7.57 0.51
C THR A 33 -3.11 -6.30 1.21
N GLU A 34 -3.87 -5.22 1.01
CA GLU A 34 -3.56 -3.94 1.61
C GLU A 34 -3.68 -4.12 3.13
N LYS A 35 -2.54 -4.04 3.81
CA LYS A 35 -2.48 -4.16 5.26
C LYS A 35 -2.54 -2.75 5.84
N ILE A 36 -3.43 -2.59 6.81
CA ILE A 36 -3.47 -1.42 7.68
C ILE A 36 -2.81 -1.81 9.00
N PHE A 37 -1.97 -0.92 9.52
CA PHE A 37 -1.27 -1.11 10.79
C PHE A 37 -1.86 -0.15 11.83
N ILE A 38 -2.06 -0.65 13.05
CA ILE A 38 -2.47 0.19 14.19
C ILE A 38 -1.38 0.09 15.25
N ASN A 39 -0.82 1.24 15.64
CA ASN A 39 0.22 1.27 16.68
C ASN A 39 -0.38 1.30 18.09
N LYS A 40 0.49 1.22 19.12
CA LYS A 40 0.07 1.14 20.54
C LYS A 40 -0.70 2.37 21.04
N ILE A 41 -0.53 3.53 20.39
CA ILE A 41 -1.24 4.76 20.76
C ILE A 41 -2.50 4.97 19.92
N GLY A 42 -2.83 4.04 19.01
CA GLY A 42 -4.05 4.06 18.21
C GLY A 42 -3.91 4.77 16.86
N GLU A 43 -2.72 5.14 16.40
CA GLU A 43 -2.54 5.68 15.05
C GLU A 43 -2.67 4.58 14.00
N ILE A 44 -3.30 4.92 12.88
CA ILE A 44 -3.59 4.05 11.76
C ILE A 44 -2.64 4.39 10.62
N HIS A 45 -1.91 3.40 10.11
CA HIS A 45 -0.92 3.58 9.05
C HIS A 45 -1.19 2.63 7.87
N ASP A 46 -0.80 3.08 6.67
CA ASP A 46 -0.71 2.19 5.51
C ASP A 46 0.57 1.32 5.55
N HIS A 47 0.79 0.53 4.50
CA HIS A 47 1.99 -0.30 4.37
C HIS A 47 3.31 0.48 4.30
N GLY A 48 3.27 1.75 3.90
CA GLY A 48 4.42 2.65 3.85
C GLY A 48 4.62 3.44 5.14
N TRP A 49 3.91 3.10 6.23
CA TRP A 49 3.90 3.85 7.48
C TRP A 49 3.35 5.28 7.38
N ASN A 50 2.68 5.64 6.29
CA ASN A 50 2.00 6.93 6.20
C ASN A 50 0.79 6.93 7.13
N LYS A 51 0.69 7.95 7.98
CA LYS A 51 -0.45 8.10 8.90
C LYS A 51 -1.71 8.37 8.08
N LEU A 52 -2.75 7.56 8.29
CA LEU A 52 -4.07 7.70 7.67
C LEU A 52 -5.09 8.35 8.63
N GLY A 53 -4.87 8.15 9.93
CA GLY A 53 -5.77 8.63 10.97
C GLY A 53 -5.41 8.07 12.34
N TYR A 54 -6.37 8.10 13.26
CA TYR A 54 -6.20 7.57 14.61
C TYR A 54 -7.52 7.16 15.25
N ILE A 55 -7.44 6.20 16.16
CA ILE A 55 -8.53 5.74 17.01
C ILE A 55 -8.37 6.40 18.37
N THR A 56 -9.42 7.08 18.82
CA THR A 56 -9.47 7.69 20.15
C THR A 56 -9.89 6.67 21.21
N LYS A 57 -9.66 7.00 22.49
CA LYS A 57 -10.13 6.18 23.64
C LYS A 57 -11.64 5.93 23.66
N GLY A 58 -12.42 6.79 23.00
CA GLY A 58 -13.88 6.63 22.86
C GLY A 58 -14.30 5.74 21.69
N ASN A 59 -13.39 4.95 21.12
CA ASN A 59 -13.62 4.12 19.92
C ASN A 59 -14.07 4.92 18.68
N ILE A 60 -13.66 6.19 18.59
CA ILE A 60 -13.93 7.08 17.44
C ILE A 60 -12.71 7.09 16.54
N ILE A 61 -12.91 6.79 15.26
CA ILE A 61 -11.91 6.84 14.20
C ILE A 61 -11.95 8.21 13.54
N LYS A 62 -10.80 8.89 13.53
CA LYS A 62 -10.61 10.22 12.96
C LYS A 62 -9.57 10.21 11.85
N ASN A 63 -9.75 11.07 10.85
CA ASN A 63 -8.72 11.33 9.85
C ASN A 63 -7.59 12.21 10.44
N ASN A 64 -6.55 12.46 9.64
CA ASN A 64 -5.42 13.32 10.04
C ASN A 64 -5.81 14.77 10.38
N GLN A 65 -6.96 15.25 9.92
CA GLN A 65 -7.49 16.59 10.23
C GLN A 65 -8.35 16.59 11.51
N GLY A 66 -8.51 15.43 12.17
CA GLY A 66 -9.35 15.29 13.36
C GLY A 66 -10.85 15.15 13.10
N LYS A 67 -11.26 15.05 11.82
CA LYS A 67 -12.65 14.80 11.42
C LYS A 67 -13.00 13.35 11.68
N THR A 68 -14.14 13.13 12.33
CA THR A 68 -14.69 11.78 12.55
C THR A 68 -15.07 11.13 11.23
N ILE A 69 -14.57 9.92 11.01
CA ILE A 69 -14.95 9.08 9.86
C ILE A 69 -15.98 8.03 10.31
N TYR A 70 -15.68 7.33 11.40
CA TYR A 70 -16.47 6.25 11.96
C TYR A 70 -16.42 6.25 13.49
N PHE A 71 -17.39 5.60 14.13
CA PHE A 71 -17.32 5.25 15.54
C PHE A 71 -17.90 3.87 15.77
N ILE A 72 -17.45 3.19 16.83
CA ILE A 72 -17.97 1.89 17.24
C ILE A 72 -18.87 2.10 18.46
N ASP A 73 -20.14 1.69 18.34
CA ASP A 73 -21.10 1.80 19.45
C ASP A 73 -20.94 0.66 20.49
N GLY A 74 -21.70 0.74 21.59
CA GLY A 74 -21.68 -0.28 22.65
C GLY A 74 -22.13 -1.68 22.20
N ASN A 75 -22.82 -1.79 21.06
CA ASN A 75 -23.27 -3.04 20.45
C ASN A 75 -22.29 -3.55 19.38
N VAL A 76 -21.11 -2.94 19.29
CA VAL A 76 -20.05 -3.25 18.33
C VAL A 76 -20.48 -3.02 16.88
N ASN A 77 -21.40 -2.09 16.64
CA ASN A 77 -21.72 -1.61 15.30
C ASN A 77 -20.73 -0.52 14.88
N VAL A 78 -20.29 -0.58 13.63
CA VAL A 78 -19.52 0.48 12.98
C VAL A 78 -20.52 1.47 12.38
N ILE A 79 -20.56 2.65 12.95
CA ILE A 79 -21.45 3.73 12.53
C ILE A 79 -20.65 4.75 11.72
N GLY A 80 -21.18 5.13 10.56
CA GLY A 80 -20.64 6.19 9.73
C GLY A 80 -20.76 7.55 10.38
N SER A 81 -19.94 8.51 9.94
CA SER A 81 -20.03 9.92 10.37
C SER A 81 -21.40 10.58 10.16
N LYS A 82 -22.25 10.02 9.30
CA LYS A 82 -23.65 10.47 9.06
C LYS A 82 -24.68 9.75 9.93
N GLY A 83 -24.26 8.87 10.85
CA GLY A 83 -25.13 8.11 11.75
C GLY A 83 -25.69 6.81 11.17
N ASN A 84 -25.37 6.46 9.93
CA ASN A 84 -25.82 5.21 9.32
C ASN A 84 -24.98 4.02 9.81
N ASN A 85 -25.64 2.91 10.16
CA ASN A 85 -24.96 1.66 10.48
C ASN A 85 -24.35 1.08 9.19
N LEU A 86 -23.04 0.86 9.19
CA LEU A 86 -22.31 0.35 8.03
C LEU A 86 -22.05 -1.14 8.16
N TRP A 87 -21.80 -1.61 9.39
CA TRP A 87 -21.41 -2.98 9.64
C TRP A 87 -21.55 -3.32 11.12
N LYS A 88 -21.65 -4.61 11.45
CA LYS A 88 -21.58 -5.13 12.81
C LYS A 88 -20.32 -5.95 12.95
N ALA A 89 -19.40 -5.53 13.82
CA ALA A 89 -18.17 -6.27 14.00
C ALA A 89 -18.45 -7.61 14.70
N GLN A 90 -17.95 -8.69 14.12
CA GLN A 90 -18.03 -10.00 14.73
C GLN A 90 -16.90 -10.14 15.76
N LYS A 91 -17.25 -10.32 17.03
CA LYS A 91 -16.27 -10.68 18.07
C LYS A 91 -15.80 -12.11 17.82
N LYS A 92 -14.61 -12.28 17.24
CA LYS A 92 -13.90 -13.55 17.29
C LYS A 92 -13.05 -13.55 18.57
N MET A 93 -13.26 -14.52 19.46
CA MET A 93 -12.39 -14.69 20.63
C MET A 93 -10.99 -15.06 20.12
N ALA A 94 -10.07 -14.10 20.11
CA ALA A 94 -8.65 -14.37 19.93
C ALA A 94 -8.04 -14.47 21.32
N THR A 95 -7.68 -15.68 21.74
CA THR A 95 -6.80 -15.90 22.89
C THR A 95 -5.43 -15.34 22.52
N ILE A 96 -5.05 -14.22 23.11
CA ILE A 96 -3.68 -13.70 23.01
C ILE A 96 -2.89 -14.36 24.12
N THR A 97 -2.12 -15.39 23.78
CA THR A 97 -1.09 -15.93 24.67
C THR A 97 0.09 -14.97 24.64
N ILE A 98 0.42 -14.39 25.81
CA ILE A 98 1.61 -13.57 26.05
C ILE A 98 2.78 -14.45 26.49
#